data_AF-A0AAD6X250-F1
#
_entry.id   AF-A0AAD6X250-F1
#
_cell.length_a   1.000
_cell.length_b   1.000
_cell.length_c   1.000
_cell.angle_alpha   90.00
_cell.angle_beta   90.00
_cell.angle_gamma   90.00
#
_symmetry.space_group_name_H-M   'P 1'
#
loop_
_entity.id
_entity.type
_entity.pdbx_description
1 polymer ?
#
loop_
_entity_poly.entity_id
_entity_poly.type
_entity_poly.pdbx_seq_one_letter_code
_entity_poly.pdbx_strand_id
1 'polypeptide(L)'
;MLSMGVESRSVFETWLDKEKVFLATLSKEPAQETLEMEYYQKLVNLRDLESSLTVGLPMLPADTDAMYAAAASQMRRIETQWRHAIETRDKTQAVVEDLEIRLSIALRWENNGEDWIRVAKMATNRRYQRAIDALEGLVVARMFELSKAYICTQGINWRKHIAKALQGRSKGIKSALEGNNDAATAMCPACTQLSWEQIVDYAFLADFDLLCNGREDIRGEPWAQPAGRVTMDQHFKLLRADEEIACLNLEIPRRVTHMVDEDAFLIYQAQRLVREGNPGLAHQVTVQRMERGRFNTLHMEWLVKLSKEPGFTASLIPGVS
;
A
#
# COMPACT_ATOMS: atom_id res chain seq x y z
N MET A 1 -18.25 19.60 11.60
CA MET A 1 -19.49 19.26 10.86
C MET A 1 -20.11 20.51 10.24
N LEU A 2 -20.60 21.47 11.02
CA LEU A 2 -21.20 22.71 10.49
C LEU A 2 -20.21 23.62 9.75
N SER A 3 -18.96 23.70 10.20
CA SER A 3 -17.91 24.52 9.57
C SER A 3 -17.44 24.03 8.19
N MET A 4 -17.80 22.80 7.79
CA MET A 4 -17.43 22.22 6.49
C MET A 4 -18.64 21.89 5.61
N GLY A 5 -19.85 22.34 5.98
CA GLY A 5 -21.06 22.06 5.19
C GLY A 5 -21.46 20.58 5.14
N VAL A 6 -20.98 19.75 6.08
CA VAL A 6 -21.32 18.32 6.11
C VAL A 6 -22.64 18.12 6.83
N GLU A 7 -23.70 17.82 6.08
CA GLU A 7 -25.08 17.70 6.56
C GLU A 7 -25.36 16.39 7.32
N SER A 8 -24.61 15.32 7.02
CA SER A 8 -24.83 13.98 7.61
C SER A 8 -23.52 13.28 7.98
N ARG A 9 -23.56 12.47 9.06
CA ARG A 9 -22.44 11.62 9.48
C ARG A 9 -22.13 10.49 8.48
N SER A 10 -23.12 10.06 7.69
CA SER A 10 -22.94 9.02 6.67
C SER A 10 -21.93 9.40 5.59
N VAL A 11 -21.65 10.70 5.43
CA VAL A 11 -20.64 11.20 4.49
C VAL A 11 -19.24 10.66 4.83
N PHE A 12 -18.92 10.46 6.11
CA PHE A 12 -17.61 9.94 6.50
C PHE A 12 -17.37 8.49 6.10
N GLU A 13 -18.43 7.67 6.05
CA GLU A 13 -18.34 6.30 5.53
C GLU A 13 -18.06 6.32 4.03
N THR A 14 -18.75 7.17 3.27
CA THR A 14 -18.49 7.33 1.84
C THR A 14 -17.07 7.84 1.54
N TRP A 15 -16.56 8.76 2.36
CA TRP A 15 -15.19 9.25 2.27
C TRP A 15 -14.16 8.16 2.54
N LEU A 16 -14.40 7.35 3.56
CA LEU A 16 -13.53 6.21 3.88
C LEU A 16 -13.51 5.18 2.74
N ASP A 17 -14.65 4.90 2.11
CA ASP A 17 -14.69 3.95 1.00
C ASP A 17 -14.02 4.50 -0.26
N LYS A 18 -14.21 5.79 -0.57
CA LYS A 18 -13.44 6.47 -1.63
C LYS A 18 -11.93 6.39 -1.39
N GLU A 19 -11.48 6.68 -0.16
CA GLU A 19 -10.07 6.56 0.20
C GLU A 19 -9.55 5.12 0.03
N LYS A 20 -10.32 4.11 0.44
CA LYS A 20 -9.93 2.70 0.24
C LYS A 20 -9.80 2.33 -1.24
N VAL A 21 -10.74 2.76 -2.07
CA VAL A 21 -10.70 2.51 -3.52
C VAL A 21 -9.45 3.15 -4.12
N PHE A 22 -9.16 4.40 -3.77
CA PHE A 22 -7.95 5.09 -4.21
C PHE A 22 -6.66 4.39 -3.74
N LEU A 23 -6.58 3.98 -2.48
CA LEU A 23 -5.39 3.26 -1.99
C LEU A 23 -5.23 1.89 -2.69
N ALA A 24 -6.31 1.26 -3.11
CA ALA A 24 -6.27 0.02 -3.86
C ALA A 24 -5.78 0.22 -5.30
N THR A 25 -6.16 1.32 -5.96
CA THR A 25 -5.69 1.65 -7.32
C THR A 25 -4.20 1.98 -7.33
N LEU A 26 -3.64 2.56 -6.26
CA LEU A 26 -2.20 2.78 -6.13
C LEU A 26 -1.39 1.48 -5.98
N SER A 27 -2.00 0.40 -5.48
CA SER A 27 -1.28 -0.86 -5.26
C SER A 27 -1.08 -1.68 -6.53
N LYS A 28 -1.97 -1.57 -7.52
CA LYS A 28 -1.96 -2.40 -8.73
C LYS A 28 -2.52 -1.63 -9.91
N GLU A 29 -1.88 -1.76 -11.07
CA GLU A 29 -2.45 -1.28 -12.33
C GLU A 29 -3.84 -1.90 -12.54
N PRO A 30 -4.84 -1.13 -13.00
CA PRO A 30 -6.13 -1.65 -13.39
C PRO A 30 -5.96 -2.79 -14.39
N ALA A 31 -6.69 -3.88 -14.12
CA ALA A 31 -6.65 -5.06 -14.97
C ALA A 31 -7.06 -4.72 -16.41
N GLN A 32 -8.05 -3.83 -16.58
CA GLN A 32 -8.51 -3.39 -17.89
C GLN A 32 -7.42 -2.70 -18.71
N GLU A 33 -6.74 -1.69 -18.15
CA GLU A 33 -5.64 -1.00 -18.85
C GLU A 33 -4.48 -1.96 -19.17
N THR A 34 -4.20 -2.91 -18.27
CA THR A 34 -3.16 -3.92 -18.50
C THR A 34 -3.50 -4.79 -19.71
N LEU A 35 -4.75 -5.22 -19.82
CA LEU A 35 -5.23 -6.03 -20.94
C LEU A 35 -5.25 -5.25 -22.24
N GLU A 36 -5.67 -3.98 -22.21
CA GLU A 36 -5.63 -3.09 -23.38
C GLU A 36 -4.18 -2.93 -23.90
N MET A 37 -3.21 -2.69 -23.01
CA MET A 37 -1.80 -2.58 -23.39
C MET A 37 -1.21 -3.90 -23.91
N GLU A 38 -1.60 -5.04 -23.32
CA GLU A 38 -1.20 -6.37 -23.82
C GLU A 38 -1.76 -6.64 -25.21
N TYR A 39 -3.03 -6.31 -25.44
CA TYR A 39 -3.67 -6.40 -26.74
C TYR A 39 -2.96 -5.54 -27.78
N TYR A 40 -2.70 -4.27 -27.47
CA TYR A 40 -1.92 -3.36 -28.31
C TYR A 40 -0.55 -3.94 -28.69
N GLN A 41 0.22 -4.41 -27.70
CA GLN A 41 1.55 -4.98 -27.96
C GLN A 41 1.48 -6.23 -28.85
N LYS A 42 0.46 -7.07 -28.69
CA LYS A 42 0.25 -8.26 -29.53
C LYS A 42 -0.15 -7.90 -30.96
N LEU A 43 -0.95 -6.85 -31.16
CA LEU A 43 -1.26 -6.34 -32.49
C LEU A 43 -0.01 -5.78 -33.20
N VAL A 44 0.84 -5.02 -32.49
CA VAL A 44 2.12 -4.54 -33.04
C VAL A 44 2.99 -5.73 -33.48
N ASN A 45 3.18 -6.73 -32.60
CA ASN A 45 3.99 -7.90 -32.92
C ASN A 45 3.43 -8.70 -34.10
N LEU A 46 2.11 -8.87 -34.18
CA LEU A 46 1.46 -9.57 -35.30
C LEU A 46 1.75 -8.86 -36.63
N ARG A 47 1.68 -7.54 -36.63
CA ARG A 47 1.97 -6.71 -37.81
C ARG A 47 3.45 -6.76 -38.22
N ASP A 48 4.36 -6.74 -37.26
CA ASP A 48 5.80 -6.88 -37.51
C ASP A 48 6.13 -8.25 -38.11
N LEU A 49 5.46 -9.32 -37.65
CA LEU A 49 5.57 -10.66 -38.20
C LEU A 49 5.00 -10.74 -39.63
N GLU A 50 3.82 -10.16 -39.88
CA GLU A 50 3.21 -10.13 -41.20
C GLU A 50 4.05 -9.34 -42.21
N SER A 51 4.59 -8.19 -41.82
CA SER A 51 5.50 -7.41 -42.67
C SER A 51 6.81 -8.17 -42.96
N SER A 52 7.41 -8.80 -41.96
CA SER A 52 8.63 -9.61 -42.12
C SER A 52 8.42 -10.81 -43.07
N LEU A 53 7.24 -11.45 -42.99
CA LEU A 53 6.84 -12.52 -43.89
C LEU A 53 6.61 -11.99 -45.32
N THR A 54 6.03 -10.80 -45.51
CA THR A 54 5.88 -10.24 -46.88
C THR A 54 7.21 -9.86 -47.54
N VAL A 55 8.19 -9.36 -46.77
CA VAL A 55 9.49 -8.91 -47.28
C VAL A 55 10.46 -10.08 -47.52
N GLY A 56 10.38 -11.13 -46.70
CA GLY A 56 11.36 -12.23 -46.75
C GLY A 56 11.12 -13.29 -47.81
N LEU A 57 10.10 -13.16 -48.67
CA LEU A 57 9.67 -14.22 -49.59
C LEU A 57 10.91 -14.76 -50.34
N PRO A 58 11.29 -16.04 -50.21
CA PRO A 58 12.50 -16.54 -50.82
C PRO A 58 12.34 -16.50 -52.34
N MET A 59 12.86 -15.46 -52.99
CA MET A 59 13.07 -15.46 -54.43
C MET A 59 14.10 -16.53 -54.72
N LEU A 60 13.62 -17.68 -55.20
CA LEU A 60 14.46 -18.80 -55.64
C LEU A 60 15.44 -18.29 -56.71
N PRO A 61 16.76 -18.45 -56.55
CA PRO A 61 17.67 -18.30 -57.67
C PRO A 61 17.38 -19.43 -58.65
N ALA A 62 16.82 -19.09 -59.81
CA ALA A 62 16.85 -19.98 -60.96
C ALA A 62 18.32 -20.11 -61.38
N ASP A 63 18.80 -21.34 -61.37
CA ASP A 63 20.11 -21.79 -61.85
C ASP A 63 21.34 -21.42 -61.00
N THR A 64 21.99 -22.45 -60.45
CA THR A 64 23.46 -22.61 -60.52
C THR A 64 23.85 -24.01 -60.02
N ASP A 65 24.48 -24.77 -60.91
CA ASP A 65 24.70 -26.21 -60.83
C ASP A 65 25.97 -26.60 -60.03
N ALA A 66 26.37 -25.83 -59.02
CA ALA A 66 27.65 -26.01 -58.34
C ALA A 66 27.64 -25.65 -56.84
N MET A 67 26.99 -26.48 -55.99
CA MET A 67 27.26 -26.72 -54.54
C MET A 67 26.03 -27.36 -53.83
N TYR A 68 25.55 -28.50 -54.33
CA TYR A 68 24.25 -29.07 -53.94
C TYR A 68 24.05 -29.37 -52.44
N ALA A 69 25.06 -29.80 -51.68
CA ALA A 69 24.86 -30.17 -50.27
C ALA A 69 24.80 -28.97 -49.31
N ALA A 70 25.71 -28.00 -49.47
CA ALA A 70 25.73 -26.79 -48.65
C ALA A 70 24.51 -25.90 -48.96
N ALA A 71 24.18 -25.72 -50.24
CA ALA A 71 22.99 -24.98 -50.67
C ALA A 71 21.68 -25.65 -50.20
N ALA A 72 21.58 -26.98 -50.23
CA ALA A 72 20.40 -27.70 -49.72
C ALA A 72 20.24 -27.56 -48.19
N SER A 73 21.34 -27.57 -47.42
CA SER A 73 21.28 -27.34 -45.97
C SER A 73 20.89 -25.91 -45.62
N GLN A 74 21.39 -24.92 -46.36
CA GLN A 74 20.99 -23.52 -46.26
C GLN A 74 19.49 -23.35 -46.59
N MET A 75 19.01 -24.00 -47.65
CA MET A 75 17.60 -23.98 -48.07
C MET A 75 16.68 -24.57 -47.00
N ARG A 76 17.02 -25.73 -46.42
CA ARG A 76 16.24 -26.35 -45.32
C ARG A 76 16.19 -25.46 -44.08
N ARG A 77 17.27 -24.73 -43.77
CA ARG A 77 17.30 -23.77 -42.65
C ARG A 77 16.35 -22.60 -42.90
N ILE A 78 16.39 -22.01 -44.09
CA ILE A 78 15.47 -20.93 -44.50
C ILE A 78 14.03 -21.42 -44.44
N GLU A 79 13.73 -22.60 -44.98
CA GLU A 79 12.40 -23.20 -44.96
C GLU A 79 11.90 -23.45 -43.53
N THR A 80 12.78 -23.94 -42.64
CA THR A 80 12.43 -24.18 -41.24
C THR A 80 12.18 -22.86 -40.49
N GLN A 81 12.98 -21.83 -40.73
CA GLN A 81 12.75 -20.48 -40.19
C GLN A 81 11.43 -19.89 -40.67
N TRP A 82 11.11 -20.09 -41.95
CA TRP A 82 9.83 -19.70 -42.54
C TRP A 82 8.64 -20.39 -41.87
N ARG A 83 8.71 -21.72 -41.71
CA ARG A 83 7.67 -22.47 -40.99
C ARG A 83 7.49 -21.99 -39.55
N HIS A 84 8.59 -21.72 -38.84
CA HIS A 84 8.52 -21.17 -37.49
C HIS A 84 7.93 -19.76 -37.44
N ALA A 85 8.23 -18.91 -38.42
CA ALA A 85 7.68 -17.56 -38.49
C ALA A 85 6.16 -17.58 -38.73
N ILE A 86 5.67 -18.45 -39.63
CA ILE A 86 4.24 -18.67 -39.86
C ILE A 86 3.56 -19.21 -38.58
N GLU A 87 4.14 -20.23 -37.95
CA GLU A 87 3.60 -20.81 -36.72
C GLU A 87 3.53 -19.78 -35.58
N THR A 88 4.55 -18.92 -35.48
CA THR A 88 4.59 -17.84 -34.47
C THR A 88 3.52 -16.78 -34.75
N ARG A 89 3.29 -16.45 -36.03
CA ARG A 89 2.24 -15.53 -36.46
C ARG A 89 0.85 -16.09 -36.13
N ASP A 90 0.59 -17.35 -36.42
CA ASP A 90 -0.71 -17.98 -36.12
C ASP A 90 -0.96 -18.11 -34.61
N LYS A 91 0.07 -18.45 -33.83
CA LYS A 91 0.00 -18.40 -32.35
C LYS A 91 -0.30 -17.00 -31.84
N THR A 92 0.33 -15.98 -32.41
CA THR A 92 0.10 -14.58 -32.02
C THR A 92 -1.32 -14.15 -32.40
N GLN A 93 -1.82 -14.57 -33.56
CA GLN A 93 -3.19 -14.32 -34.00
C GLN A 93 -4.22 -14.93 -33.03
N ALA A 94 -4.03 -16.19 -32.62
CA ALA A 94 -4.93 -16.83 -31.65
C ALA A 94 -4.98 -16.07 -30.31
N VAL A 95 -3.84 -15.53 -29.86
CA VAL A 95 -3.79 -14.71 -28.63
C VAL A 95 -4.50 -13.37 -28.82
N VAL A 96 -4.39 -12.74 -29.99
CA VAL A 96 -5.11 -11.50 -30.32
C VAL A 96 -6.61 -11.73 -30.31
N GLU A 97 -7.09 -12.83 -30.90
CA GLU A 97 -8.51 -13.20 -30.92
C GLU A 97 -9.07 -13.49 -29.51
N ASP A 98 -8.31 -14.17 -28.64
CA ASP A 98 -8.68 -14.35 -27.22
C ASP A 98 -8.82 -13.02 -26.48
N LEU A 99 -7.88 -12.08 -26.72
CA LEU A 99 -7.92 -10.75 -26.11
C LEU A 99 -9.08 -9.90 -26.63
N GLU A 100 -9.45 -10.01 -27.92
CA GLU A 100 -10.63 -9.37 -28.51
C GLU A 100 -11.92 -9.83 -27.81
N ILE A 101 -12.04 -11.14 -27.55
CA ILE A 101 -13.18 -11.70 -26.80
C ILE A 101 -13.22 -11.17 -25.37
N ARG A 102 -12.07 -11.18 -24.67
CA ARG A 102 -11.98 -10.75 -23.27
C ARG A 102 -12.25 -9.26 -23.08
N LEU A 103 -11.85 -8.43 -24.04
CA LEU A 103 -12.08 -6.98 -24.05
C LEU A 103 -13.42 -6.59 -24.70
N SER A 104 -14.20 -7.57 -25.20
CA SER A 104 -15.45 -7.33 -25.93
C SER A 104 -15.30 -6.38 -27.13
N ILE A 105 -14.18 -6.50 -27.86
CA ILE A 105 -13.87 -5.68 -29.02
C ILE A 105 -14.54 -6.27 -30.26
N ALA A 106 -15.48 -5.53 -30.84
CA ALA A 106 -16.21 -5.97 -32.04
C ALA A 106 -15.42 -5.80 -33.35
N LEU A 107 -14.53 -4.81 -33.40
CA LEU A 107 -13.71 -4.47 -34.56
C LEU A 107 -12.25 -4.30 -34.12
N ARG A 108 -11.35 -4.99 -34.81
CA ARG A 108 -9.91 -4.90 -34.56
C ARG A 108 -9.42 -3.46 -34.68
N TRP A 109 -8.55 -3.05 -33.77
CA TRP A 109 -8.01 -1.69 -33.76
C TRP A 109 -7.15 -1.41 -35.00
N GLU A 110 -7.43 -0.29 -35.65
CA GLU A 110 -6.64 0.22 -36.77
C GLU A 110 -5.56 1.19 -36.28
N ASN A 111 -4.43 1.31 -37.01
CA ASN A 111 -3.26 2.11 -36.62
C ASN A 111 -3.53 3.60 -36.36
N ASN A 112 -4.68 4.12 -36.82
CA ASN A 112 -5.09 5.52 -36.67
C ASN A 112 -6.39 5.66 -35.87
N GLY A 113 -6.91 4.56 -35.29
CA GLY A 113 -8.07 4.61 -34.42
C GLY A 113 -7.75 5.34 -33.12
N GLU A 114 -8.77 5.97 -32.53
CA GLU A 114 -8.62 6.69 -31.27
C GLU A 114 -8.15 5.77 -30.14
N ASP A 115 -8.69 4.54 -30.08
CA ASP A 115 -8.29 3.52 -29.11
C ASP A 115 -6.82 3.10 -29.27
N TRP A 116 -6.36 2.96 -30.52
CA TRP A 116 -4.96 2.62 -30.80
C TRP A 116 -4.01 3.71 -30.31
N ILE A 117 -4.30 4.98 -30.64
CA ILE A 117 -3.46 6.11 -30.24
C ILE A 117 -3.46 6.27 -28.71
N ARG A 118 -4.63 6.11 -28.07
CA ARG A 118 -4.77 6.16 -26.61
C ARG A 118 -3.90 5.10 -25.95
N VAL A 119 -4.02 3.84 -26.36
CA VAL A 119 -3.30 2.74 -25.72
C VAL A 119 -1.82 2.72 -26.09
N ALA A 120 -1.45 3.18 -27.28
CA ALA A 120 -0.05 3.42 -27.65
C ALA A 120 0.60 4.42 -26.67
N LYS A 121 -0.08 5.54 -26.39
CA LYS A 121 0.38 6.54 -25.41
C LYS A 121 0.42 5.97 -23.99
N MET A 122 -0.55 5.14 -23.60
CA MET A 122 -0.52 4.46 -22.30
C MET A 122 0.67 3.50 -22.21
N ALA A 123 0.94 2.71 -23.25
CA ALA A 123 2.05 1.76 -23.29
C ALA A 123 3.41 2.46 -23.21
N THR A 124 3.58 3.61 -23.89
CA THR A 124 4.80 4.42 -23.76
C THR A 124 4.95 5.01 -22.37
N ASN A 125 3.85 5.48 -21.78
CA ASN A 125 3.86 6.16 -20.48
C ASN A 125 3.83 5.18 -19.30
N ARG A 126 3.59 3.88 -19.53
CA ARG A 126 3.40 2.85 -18.50
C ARG A 126 4.52 2.84 -17.48
N ARG A 127 5.77 2.93 -17.93
CA ARG A 127 6.94 2.92 -17.04
C ARG A 127 6.97 4.14 -16.12
N TYR A 128 6.64 5.31 -16.66
CA TYR A 128 6.54 6.56 -15.91
C TYR A 128 5.35 6.51 -14.94
N GLN A 129 4.18 6.07 -15.39
CA GLN A 129 2.99 5.96 -14.54
C GLN A 129 3.22 5.02 -13.35
N ARG A 130 3.82 3.84 -13.58
CA ARG A 130 4.19 2.91 -12.49
C ARG A 130 5.15 3.54 -11.50
N ALA A 131 6.12 4.33 -11.98
CA ALA A 131 7.09 4.99 -11.13
C ALA A 131 6.42 6.09 -10.28
N ILE A 132 5.47 6.84 -10.86
CA ILE A 132 4.63 7.79 -10.12
C ILE A 132 3.77 7.07 -9.10
N ASP A 133 2.97 6.07 -9.51
CA ASP A 133 2.05 5.34 -8.62
C ASP A 133 2.81 4.75 -7.40
N ALA A 134 4.00 4.20 -7.63
CA ALA A 134 4.86 3.67 -6.57
C ALA A 134 5.43 4.77 -5.65
N LEU A 135 5.87 5.89 -6.21
CA LEU A 135 6.37 7.03 -5.44
C LEU A 135 5.24 7.64 -4.59
N GLU A 136 4.07 7.83 -5.18
CA GLU A 136 2.86 8.32 -4.55
C GLU A 136 2.45 7.44 -3.38
N GLY A 137 2.32 6.13 -3.59
CA GLY A 137 1.98 5.18 -2.52
C GLY A 137 2.96 5.23 -1.34
N LEU A 138 4.26 5.36 -1.60
CA LEU A 138 5.28 5.47 -0.54
C LEU A 138 5.17 6.79 0.24
N VAL A 139 4.90 7.89 -0.44
CA VAL A 139 4.75 9.21 0.20
C VAL A 139 3.46 9.27 1.03
N VAL A 140 2.33 8.83 0.48
CA VAL A 140 1.06 8.72 1.20
C VAL A 140 1.22 7.85 2.45
N ALA A 141 1.90 6.71 2.32
CA ALA A 141 2.18 5.84 3.46
C ALA A 141 3.04 6.54 4.53
N ARG A 142 4.07 7.30 4.14
CA ARG A 142 4.90 8.09 5.07
C ARG A 142 4.07 9.16 5.79
N MET A 143 3.17 9.86 5.11
CA MET A 143 2.31 10.86 5.73
C MET A 143 1.42 10.26 6.82
N PHE A 144 0.83 9.09 6.57
CA PHE A 144 0.05 8.38 7.59
C PHE A 144 0.88 7.94 8.79
N GLU A 145 2.17 7.61 8.61
CA GLU A 145 3.05 7.35 9.74
C GLU A 145 3.37 8.59 10.55
N LEU A 146 3.64 9.72 9.89
CA LEU A 146 3.92 10.98 10.57
C LEU A 146 2.73 11.42 11.43
N SER A 147 1.51 11.28 10.90
CA SER A 147 0.28 11.52 11.67
C SER A 147 0.20 10.60 12.91
N LYS A 148 0.50 9.31 12.75
CA LYS A 148 0.55 8.36 13.89
C LYS A 148 1.66 8.70 14.89
N ALA A 149 2.82 9.18 14.43
CA ALA A 149 3.95 9.59 15.26
C ALA A 149 3.57 10.75 16.19
N TYR A 150 2.85 11.74 15.64
CA TYR A 150 2.36 12.88 16.39
C TYR A 150 1.34 12.48 17.47
N ILE A 151 0.50 11.49 17.19
CA ILE A 151 -0.54 11.01 18.11
C ILE A 151 0.04 10.10 19.21
N CYS A 152 1.07 9.30 18.91
CA CYS A 152 1.67 8.37 19.86
C CYS A 152 2.64 9.05 20.84
N THR A 153 2.09 9.79 21.78
CA THR A 153 2.86 10.47 22.83
C THR A 153 3.36 9.54 23.94
N GLN A 154 2.93 8.27 24.03
CA GLN A 154 3.11 7.49 25.27
C GLN A 154 3.82 6.11 25.18
N GLY A 155 4.69 5.87 24.19
CA GLY A 155 5.49 4.62 24.19
C GLY A 155 6.87 4.75 23.55
N ILE A 156 7.94 4.62 24.35
CA ILE A 156 9.34 4.68 23.86
C ILE A 156 9.59 3.63 22.77
N ASN A 157 9.10 2.40 22.95
CA ASN A 157 9.24 1.34 21.96
C ASN A 157 8.48 1.66 20.67
N TRP A 158 7.27 2.20 20.79
CA TRP A 158 6.47 2.60 19.64
C TRP A 158 7.14 3.72 18.84
N ARG A 159 7.69 4.73 19.52
CA ARG A 159 8.50 5.79 18.89
C ARG A 159 9.72 5.23 18.16
N LYS A 160 10.42 4.24 18.73
CA LYS A 160 11.55 3.58 18.05
C LYS A 160 11.11 2.85 16.78
N HIS A 161 9.98 2.12 16.83
CA HIS A 161 9.44 1.44 15.65
C HIS A 161 9.03 2.43 14.55
N ILE A 162 8.33 3.51 14.92
CA ILE A 162 7.95 4.57 13.99
C ILE A 162 9.19 5.24 13.38
N ALA A 163 10.20 5.60 14.19
CA ALA A 163 11.43 6.21 13.69
C ALA A 163 12.17 5.29 12.71
N LYS A 164 12.27 3.99 13.03
CA LYS A 164 12.87 3.00 12.12
C LYS A 164 12.07 2.85 10.83
N ALA A 165 10.74 2.87 10.91
CA ALA A 165 9.87 2.79 9.75
C ALA A 165 9.98 4.05 8.86
N LEU A 166 9.99 5.24 9.46
CA LEU A 166 10.23 6.51 8.76
C LEU A 166 11.60 6.54 8.07
N GLN A 167 12.65 6.04 8.72
CA GLN A 167 13.99 5.97 8.13
C GLN A 167 14.04 4.99 6.95
N GLY A 168 13.45 3.80 7.10
CA GLY A 168 13.35 2.80 6.04
C GLY A 168 12.56 3.32 4.84
N ARG A 169 11.42 3.99 5.09
CA ARG A 169 10.61 4.59 4.03
C ARG A 169 11.29 5.78 3.39
N SER A 170 12.01 6.61 4.13
CA SER A 170 12.78 7.71 3.54
C SER A 170 13.81 7.20 2.55
N LYS A 171 14.46 6.07 2.83
CA LYS A 171 15.34 5.40 1.87
C LYS A 171 14.55 4.88 0.65
N GLY A 172 13.40 4.24 0.88
CA GLY A 172 12.53 3.75 -0.19
C GLY A 172 12.03 4.86 -1.12
N ILE A 173 11.61 5.99 -0.56
CA ILE A 173 11.15 7.17 -1.31
C ILE A 173 12.30 7.76 -2.13
N LYS A 174 13.53 7.82 -1.60
CA LYS A 174 14.69 8.28 -2.39
C LYS A 174 14.92 7.39 -3.62
N SER A 175 14.91 6.08 -3.45
CA SER A 175 15.07 5.15 -4.57
C SER A 175 13.90 5.21 -5.57
N ALA A 176 12.67 5.38 -5.08
CA ALA A 176 11.50 5.56 -5.94
C ALA A 176 11.54 6.91 -6.69
N LEU A 177 12.03 7.97 -6.04
CA LEU A 177 12.24 9.28 -6.65
C LEU A 177 13.27 9.21 -7.78
N GLU A 178 14.40 8.55 -7.55
CA GLU A 178 15.42 8.31 -8.58
C GLU A 178 14.81 7.58 -9.78
N GLY A 179 14.09 6.47 -9.54
CA GLY A 179 13.43 5.71 -10.61
C GLY A 179 12.35 6.51 -11.37
N ASN A 180 11.62 7.39 -10.68
CA ASN A 180 10.66 8.29 -11.32
C ASN A 180 11.35 9.35 -12.16
N ASN A 181 12.41 9.96 -11.66
CA ASN A 181 13.18 10.97 -12.41
C ASN A 181 13.86 10.36 -13.65
N ASP A 182 14.34 9.11 -13.56
CA ASP A 182 14.85 8.35 -14.71
C ASP A 182 13.74 8.08 -15.73
N ALA A 183 12.54 7.70 -15.29
CA ALA A 183 11.41 7.52 -16.18
C ALA A 183 10.93 8.84 -16.81
N ALA A 184 10.93 9.93 -16.05
CA ALA A 184 10.53 11.27 -16.48
C ALA A 184 11.45 11.82 -17.58
N THR A 185 12.77 11.57 -17.48
CA THR A 185 13.74 11.98 -18.52
C THR A 185 13.62 11.17 -19.81
N ALA A 186 13.13 9.93 -19.72
CA ALA A 186 12.88 9.07 -20.88
C ALA A 186 11.59 9.43 -21.64
N MET A 187 10.74 10.30 -21.08
CA MET A 187 9.51 10.76 -21.73
C MET A 187 9.80 11.78 -22.84
N CYS A 188 8.93 11.84 -23.85
CA CYS A 188 8.98 12.83 -24.91
C CYS A 188 7.64 13.59 -24.98
N PRO A 189 7.56 14.86 -24.55
CA PRO A 189 8.64 15.68 -23.97
C PRO A 189 9.06 15.24 -22.57
N ALA A 190 10.29 15.56 -22.17
CA ALA A 190 10.81 15.22 -20.84
C ALA A 190 9.97 15.89 -19.75
N CYS A 191 9.54 15.10 -18.76
CA CYS A 191 8.72 15.60 -17.65
C CYS A 191 9.60 16.31 -16.60
N THR A 192 8.99 17.19 -15.80
CA THR A 192 9.68 17.89 -14.71
C THR A 192 10.14 16.90 -13.63
N GLN A 193 11.42 16.97 -13.28
CA GLN A 193 12.00 16.16 -12.21
C GLN A 193 11.60 16.70 -10.84
N LEU A 194 11.42 15.79 -9.88
CA LEU A 194 11.07 16.13 -8.50
C LEU A 194 12.33 16.14 -7.64
N SER A 195 12.43 17.11 -6.72
CA SER A 195 13.49 17.16 -5.72
C SER A 195 13.06 16.49 -4.41
N TRP A 196 14.05 16.02 -3.64
CA TRP A 196 13.78 15.47 -2.31
C TRP A 196 13.20 16.52 -1.35
N GLU A 197 13.64 17.77 -1.47
CA GLU A 197 13.17 18.90 -0.64
C GLU A 197 11.68 19.12 -0.85
N GLN A 198 11.24 19.14 -2.12
CA GLN A 198 9.82 19.19 -2.45
C GLN A 198 9.07 18.07 -1.71
N ILE A 199 9.51 16.81 -1.82
CA ILE A 199 8.83 15.66 -1.19
C ILE A 199 8.75 15.78 0.35
N VAL A 200 9.76 16.35 1.00
CA VAL A 200 9.80 16.47 2.46
C VAL A 200 8.96 17.63 2.97
N ASP A 201 8.87 18.73 2.21
CA ASP A 201 8.14 19.94 2.59
C ASP A 201 6.62 19.73 2.57
N TYR A 202 6.13 18.70 1.88
CA TYR A 202 4.70 18.37 1.89
C TYR A 202 4.27 17.78 3.24
N ALA A 203 3.52 18.57 4.01
CA ALA A 203 2.95 18.18 5.29
C ALA A 203 1.59 17.47 5.16
N PHE A 204 0.85 17.70 4.06
CA PHE A 204 -0.50 17.19 3.86
C PHE A 204 -0.68 16.54 2.47
N LEU A 205 -1.65 15.62 2.36
CA LEU A 205 -1.98 14.93 1.11
C LEU A 205 -2.39 15.93 0.01
N ALA A 206 -3.26 16.90 0.33
CA ALA A 206 -3.75 17.88 -0.63
C ALA A 206 -2.66 18.80 -1.21
N ASP A 207 -1.53 18.97 -0.51
CA ASP A 207 -0.43 19.84 -0.95
C ASP A 207 0.48 19.15 -1.97
N PHE A 208 0.29 17.84 -2.19
CA PHE A 208 1.18 17.05 -3.03
C PHE A 208 0.81 17.20 -4.51
N ASP A 209 1.45 18.14 -5.21
CA ASP A 209 1.26 18.37 -6.66
C ASP A 209 1.65 17.13 -7.51
N LEU A 210 2.36 16.16 -6.95
CA LEU A 210 2.58 14.88 -7.63
C LEU A 210 1.25 14.13 -7.86
N LEU A 211 0.23 14.34 -7.01
CA LEU A 211 -1.09 13.73 -7.16
C LEU A 211 -1.83 14.20 -8.43
N CYS A 212 -1.42 15.32 -9.05
CA CYS A 212 -1.97 15.74 -10.35
C CYS A 212 -1.57 14.81 -11.48
N ASN A 213 -0.36 14.25 -11.38
CA ASN A 213 0.26 13.43 -12.41
C ASN A 213 -0.06 11.94 -12.21
N GLY A 214 -0.74 11.61 -11.10
CA GLY A 214 -1.32 10.29 -10.87
C GLY A 214 -2.52 10.04 -11.80
N ARG A 215 -3.11 8.84 -11.67
CA ARG A 215 -4.27 8.44 -12.49
C ARG A 215 -5.54 9.23 -12.16
N GLU A 216 -5.64 9.72 -10.93
CA GLU A 216 -6.81 10.41 -10.40
C GLU A 216 -6.36 11.61 -9.53
N ASP A 217 -6.77 12.82 -9.90
CA ASP A 217 -6.47 14.02 -9.10
C ASP A 217 -7.41 14.10 -7.90
N ILE A 218 -6.93 13.62 -6.75
CA ILE A 218 -7.70 13.60 -5.50
C ILE A 218 -7.61 14.90 -4.70
N ARG A 219 -6.87 15.93 -5.14
CA ARG A 219 -6.70 17.15 -4.35
C ARG A 219 -8.02 17.88 -4.15
N GLY A 220 -8.96 17.78 -5.09
CA GLY A 220 -10.30 18.35 -4.95
C GLY A 220 -11.20 17.58 -3.98
N GLU A 221 -10.82 16.36 -3.57
CA GLU A 221 -11.69 15.53 -2.76
C GLU A 221 -11.71 16.00 -1.29
N PRO A 222 -12.90 16.16 -0.69
CA PRO A 222 -13.03 16.64 0.69
C PRO A 222 -12.28 15.80 1.73
N TRP A 223 -12.12 14.49 1.49
CA TRP A 223 -11.43 13.58 2.40
C TRP A 223 -9.90 13.66 2.31
N ALA A 224 -9.34 14.18 1.20
CA ALA A 224 -7.91 14.40 1.04
C ALA A 224 -7.45 15.73 1.68
N GLN A 225 -8.39 16.66 1.87
CA GLN A 225 -8.15 17.98 2.45
C GLN A 225 -7.82 17.91 3.96
N PRO A 226 -6.92 18.76 4.49
CA PRO A 226 -6.52 18.72 5.90
C PRO A 226 -7.70 18.80 6.88
N ALA A 227 -8.65 19.70 6.62
CA ALA A 227 -9.84 19.87 7.45
C ALA A 227 -10.76 18.63 7.42
N GLY A 228 -10.88 18.01 6.23
CA GLY A 228 -11.58 16.75 6.02
C GLY A 228 -10.99 15.61 6.84
N ARG A 229 -9.67 15.42 6.76
CA ARG A 229 -8.92 14.41 7.54
C ARG A 229 -9.15 14.56 9.03
N VAL A 230 -8.96 15.77 9.57
CA VAL A 230 -9.12 16.01 11.01
C VAL A 230 -10.54 15.69 11.46
N THR A 231 -11.55 16.08 10.67
CA THR A 231 -12.95 15.83 11.01
C THR A 231 -13.30 14.35 10.92
N MET A 232 -12.78 13.65 9.91
CA MET A 232 -12.96 12.21 9.74
C MET A 232 -12.31 11.44 10.90
N ASP A 233 -11.08 11.80 11.28
CA ASP A 233 -10.39 11.23 12.45
C ASP A 233 -11.17 11.44 13.74
N GLN A 234 -11.73 12.65 13.95
CA GLN A 234 -12.58 12.94 15.10
C GLN A 234 -13.85 12.09 15.09
N HIS A 235 -14.50 11.96 13.93
CA HIS A 235 -15.71 11.17 13.80
C HIS A 235 -15.47 9.69 14.15
N PHE A 236 -14.44 9.08 13.56
CA PHE A 236 -14.11 7.68 13.85
C PHE A 236 -13.57 7.49 15.27
N LYS A 237 -12.88 8.47 15.86
CA LYS A 237 -12.52 8.43 17.29
C LYS A 237 -13.76 8.42 18.18
N LEU A 238 -14.80 9.21 17.85
CA LEU A 238 -16.05 9.21 18.61
C LEU A 238 -16.79 7.88 18.49
N LEU A 239 -16.87 7.30 17.28
CA LEU A 239 -17.48 5.98 17.10
C LEU A 239 -16.76 4.88 17.90
N ARG A 240 -15.43 4.90 17.90
CA ARG A 240 -14.63 3.92 18.64
C ARG A 240 -14.53 4.23 20.14
N ALA A 241 -14.89 5.43 20.57
CA ALA A 241 -14.91 5.76 22.00
C ALA A 241 -15.95 4.90 22.74
N ASP A 242 -17.09 4.61 22.12
CA ASP A 242 -18.12 3.75 22.72
C ASP A 242 -17.62 2.30 22.86
N GLU A 243 -16.90 1.79 21.85
CA GLU A 243 -16.23 0.49 21.92
C GLU A 243 -15.15 0.46 23.02
N GLU A 244 -14.34 1.51 23.09
CA GLU A 244 -13.28 1.65 24.09
C GLU A 244 -13.86 1.69 25.50
N ILE A 245 -14.99 2.39 25.72
CA ILE A 245 -15.70 2.37 27.02
C ILE A 245 -16.13 0.95 27.37
N ALA A 246 -16.68 0.19 26.41
CA ALA A 246 -17.06 -1.20 26.65
C ALA A 246 -15.84 -2.10 26.98
N CYS A 247 -14.71 -1.90 26.30
CA CYS A 247 -13.45 -2.59 26.61
C CYS A 247 -12.94 -2.23 28.01
N LEU A 248 -12.88 -0.93 28.34
CA LEU A 248 -12.42 -0.45 29.64
C LEU A 248 -13.30 -0.95 30.79
N ASN A 249 -14.60 -1.12 30.58
CA ASN A 249 -15.50 -1.72 31.55
C ASN A 249 -15.11 -3.15 31.95
N LEU A 250 -14.40 -3.88 31.10
CA LEU A 250 -13.87 -5.22 31.38
C LEU A 250 -12.41 -5.16 31.87
N GLU A 251 -11.60 -4.30 31.26
CA GLU A 251 -10.17 -4.19 31.57
C GLU A 251 -9.89 -3.59 32.94
N ILE A 252 -10.68 -2.60 33.38
CA ILE A 252 -10.52 -1.98 34.69
C ILE A 252 -10.72 -3.01 35.83
N PRO A 253 -11.83 -3.77 35.89
CA PRO A 253 -11.98 -4.83 36.89
C PRO A 253 -10.87 -5.89 36.81
N ARG A 254 -10.46 -6.30 35.61
CA ARG A 254 -9.35 -7.27 35.43
C ARG A 254 -8.04 -6.72 35.99
N ARG A 255 -7.76 -5.43 35.75
CA ARG A 255 -6.56 -4.78 36.26
C ARG A 255 -6.60 -4.68 37.78
N VAL A 256 -7.74 -4.34 38.38
CA VAL A 256 -7.91 -4.33 39.84
C VAL A 256 -7.73 -5.73 40.43
N THR A 257 -8.34 -6.75 39.82
CA THR A 257 -8.21 -8.15 40.24
C THR A 257 -6.75 -8.59 40.19
N HIS A 258 -6.05 -8.33 39.08
CA HIS A 258 -4.64 -8.62 38.94
C HIS A 258 -3.78 -7.93 40.02
N MET A 259 -4.08 -6.68 40.41
CA MET A 259 -3.34 -6.01 41.49
C MET A 259 -3.48 -6.73 42.83
N VAL A 260 -4.69 -7.20 43.15
CA VAL A 260 -4.97 -7.92 44.40
C VAL A 260 -4.35 -9.31 44.39
N ASP A 261 -4.55 -10.06 43.30
CA ASP A 261 -4.04 -11.42 43.13
C ASP A 261 -2.52 -11.44 43.12
N GLU A 262 -1.88 -10.48 42.44
CA GLU A 262 -0.42 -10.36 42.43
C GLU A 262 0.13 -10.04 43.83
N ASP A 263 -0.53 -9.16 44.59
CA ASP A 263 -0.09 -8.86 45.96
C ASP A 263 -0.20 -10.10 46.86
N ALA A 264 -1.33 -10.80 46.81
CA ALA A 264 -1.55 -12.04 47.56
C ALA A 264 -0.55 -13.13 47.16
N PHE A 265 -0.28 -13.29 45.86
CA PHE A 265 0.70 -14.23 45.34
C PHE A 265 2.11 -13.91 45.86
N LEU A 266 2.55 -12.65 45.81
CA LEU A 266 3.87 -12.26 46.29
C LEU A 266 4.03 -12.47 47.80
N ILE A 267 2.99 -12.21 48.60
CA ILE A 267 2.98 -12.53 50.04
C ILE A 267 3.16 -14.03 50.26
N TYR A 268 2.37 -14.85 49.57
CA TYR A 268 2.45 -16.30 49.68
C TYR A 268 3.84 -16.82 49.30
N GLN A 269 4.41 -16.33 48.19
CA GLN A 269 5.74 -16.74 47.74
C GLN A 269 6.83 -16.35 48.72
N ALA A 270 6.79 -15.15 49.29
CA ALA A 270 7.74 -14.73 50.32
C ALA A 270 7.66 -15.64 51.55
N GLN A 271 6.47 -15.96 52.04
CA GLN A 271 6.27 -16.87 53.17
C GLN A 271 6.74 -18.29 52.88
N ARG A 272 6.45 -18.81 51.67
CA ARG A 272 6.89 -20.12 51.22
C ARG A 272 8.42 -20.22 51.18
N LEU A 273 9.10 -19.23 50.62
CA LEU A 273 10.56 -19.17 50.55
C LEU A 273 11.23 -19.12 51.93
N VAL A 274 10.61 -18.45 52.91
CA VAL A 274 11.08 -18.48 54.30
C VAL A 274 11.01 -19.91 54.87
N ARG A 275 9.90 -20.62 54.63
CA ARG A 275 9.74 -22.02 55.09
C ARG A 275 10.71 -22.98 54.41
N GLU A 276 11.06 -22.72 53.16
CA GLU A 276 12.03 -23.49 52.37
C GLU A 276 13.51 -23.17 52.74
N GLY A 277 13.75 -22.26 53.69
CA GLY A 277 15.10 -21.92 54.15
C GLY A 277 15.86 -20.92 53.27
N ASN A 278 15.15 -20.17 52.41
CA ASN A 278 15.72 -19.18 51.50
C ASN A 278 15.34 -17.73 51.88
N PRO A 279 15.77 -17.21 53.04
CA PRO A 279 15.35 -15.89 53.53
C PRO A 279 15.84 -14.72 52.66
N GLY A 280 16.99 -14.86 52.00
CA GLY A 280 17.52 -13.83 51.11
C GLY A 280 16.62 -13.58 49.89
N LEU A 281 16.11 -14.65 49.28
CA LEU A 281 15.19 -14.53 48.15
C LEU A 281 13.80 -14.04 48.62
N ALA A 282 13.33 -14.49 49.78
CA ALA A 282 12.10 -13.97 50.38
C ALA A 282 12.16 -12.46 50.64
N HIS A 283 13.31 -11.94 51.08
CA HIS A 283 13.53 -10.50 51.23
C HIS A 283 13.42 -9.77 49.89
N GLN A 284 14.04 -10.28 48.82
CA GLN A 284 13.95 -9.68 47.48
C GLN A 284 12.50 -9.67 46.95
N VAL A 285 11.76 -10.76 47.12
CA VAL A 285 10.32 -10.82 46.76
C VAL A 285 9.51 -9.78 47.55
N THR A 286 9.83 -9.59 48.83
CA THR A 286 9.17 -8.57 49.67
C THR A 286 9.48 -7.15 49.20
N VAL A 287 10.73 -6.86 48.84
CA VAL A 287 11.13 -5.57 48.27
C VAL A 287 10.38 -5.30 46.96
N GLN A 288 10.36 -6.27 46.05
CA GLN A 288 9.64 -6.15 44.78
C GLN A 288 8.13 -5.94 44.99
N ARG A 289 7.53 -6.63 45.96
CA ARG A 289 6.13 -6.41 46.36
C ARG A 289 5.90 -4.97 46.81
N MET A 290 6.76 -4.42 47.67
CA MET A 290 6.63 -3.04 48.15
C MET A 290 6.75 -2.03 47.00
N GLU A 291 7.66 -2.24 46.06
CA GLU A 291 7.79 -1.39 44.88
C GLU A 291 6.53 -1.41 44.02
N ARG A 292 6.02 -2.60 43.69
CA ARG A 292 4.77 -2.76 42.92
C ARG A 292 3.57 -2.17 43.66
N GLY A 293 3.50 -2.37 44.97
CA GLY A 293 2.46 -1.80 45.84
C GLY A 293 2.37 -0.28 45.71
N ARG A 294 3.51 0.42 45.65
CA ARG A 294 3.54 1.88 45.45
C ARG A 294 2.90 2.31 44.14
N PHE A 295 3.18 1.59 43.04
CA PHE A 295 2.56 1.87 41.74
C PHE A 295 1.07 1.51 41.74
N ASN A 296 0.70 0.38 42.34
CA ASN A 296 -0.70 -0.05 42.45
C ASN A 296 -1.52 0.95 43.26
N THR A 297 -1.00 1.52 44.35
CA THR A 297 -1.67 2.59 45.10
C THR A 297 -1.95 3.79 44.21
N LEU A 298 -0.96 4.24 43.43
CA LEU A 298 -1.15 5.36 42.50
C LEU A 298 -2.19 5.02 41.42
N HIS A 299 -2.12 3.83 40.83
CA HIS A 299 -3.13 3.40 39.86
C HIS A 299 -4.54 3.36 40.45
N MET A 300 -4.69 2.87 41.69
CA MET A 300 -5.98 2.84 42.38
C MET A 300 -6.50 4.25 42.68
N GLU A 301 -5.65 5.19 43.08
CA GLU A 301 -6.06 6.60 43.24
C GLU A 301 -6.62 7.20 41.94
N TRP A 302 -5.99 6.88 40.81
CA TRP A 302 -6.45 7.34 39.50
C TRP A 302 -7.76 6.66 39.09
N LEU A 303 -7.91 5.36 39.34
CA LEU A 303 -9.16 4.63 39.07
C LEU A 303 -10.32 5.14 39.95
N VAL A 304 -10.04 5.50 41.21
CA VAL A 304 -11.04 6.11 42.11
C VAL A 304 -11.41 7.54 41.68
N LYS A 305 -10.49 8.28 41.07
CA LYS A 305 -10.83 9.57 40.45
C LYS A 305 -11.70 9.35 39.21
N LEU A 306 -11.31 8.40 38.36
CA LEU A 306 -12.06 8.04 37.15
C LEU A 306 -13.48 7.57 37.46
N SER A 307 -13.68 6.83 38.55
CA SER A 307 -15.02 6.35 38.93
C SER A 307 -15.99 7.44 39.39
N LYS A 308 -15.50 8.67 39.60
CA LYS A 308 -16.32 9.84 39.95
C LYS A 308 -16.74 10.65 38.71
N GLU A 309 -16.18 10.36 37.55
CA GLU A 309 -16.53 11.06 36.31
C GLU A 309 -17.93 10.64 35.82
N PRO A 310 -18.72 11.58 35.26
CA PRO A 310 -20.02 11.26 34.70
C PRO A 310 -19.87 10.32 33.51
N GLY A 311 -20.62 9.21 33.52
CA GLY A 311 -20.57 8.18 32.47
C GLY A 311 -19.68 6.98 32.79
N PHE A 312 -19.03 6.94 33.95
CA PHE A 312 -18.32 5.75 34.40
C PHE A 312 -19.30 4.61 34.73
N THR A 313 -19.09 3.44 34.12
CA THR A 313 -19.94 2.25 34.28
C THR A 313 -19.18 1.01 34.75
N ALA A 314 -17.85 1.08 34.89
CA ALA A 314 -17.02 -0.07 35.25
C ALA A 314 -17.12 -0.39 36.74
N SER A 315 -16.72 -1.61 37.14
CA SER A 315 -16.58 -1.98 38.54
C SER A 315 -15.14 -1.83 39.01
N LEU A 316 -14.95 -1.26 40.20
CA LEU A 316 -13.66 -1.28 40.93
C LEU A 316 -13.60 -2.42 41.94
N ILE A 317 -14.62 -3.28 42.00
CA ILE A 317 -14.63 -4.44 42.89
C ILE A 317 -13.73 -5.51 42.25
N PRO A 318 -12.72 -6.04 42.98
CA PRO A 318 -11.93 -7.17 42.50
C PRO A 318 -12.84 -8.36 42.18
N GLY A 319 -12.62 -8.98 41.03
CA GLY A 319 -13.26 -10.24 40.65
C GLY A 319 -12.66 -11.44 41.38
N VAL A 320 -13.12 -12.62 41.01
CA VAL A 320 -12.57 -13.90 41.48
C VAL A 320 -11.73 -14.50 40.35
N SER A 321 -10.47 -14.84 40.63
CA SER A 321 -9.63 -15.71 39.79
C SER A 321 -10.03 -17.17 39.95
#